data_AF-W4VM72-F1
#
_entry.id   AF-W4VM72-F1
#
_cell.length_a   1.000
_cell.length_b   1.000
_cell.length_c   1.000
_cell.angle_alpha   90.00
_cell.angle_beta   90.00
_cell.angle_gamma   90.00
#
_symmetry.space_group_name_H-M   'P 1'
#
loop_
_entity.id
_entity.type
_entity.pdbx_description
1 polymer ?
#
loop_
_entity_poly.entity_id
_entity_poly.type
_entity_poly.pdbx_seq_one_letter_code
_entity_poly.pdbx_strand_id
1 'polypeptide(L)'
;MDLLSLYDCYTSVVATQLESIGICAQGQFSKFVRDHTFDHTGDFPLNTHGGQLGFGQADLAGGMSHVIEAVVQLRGEAGERQIPNIGHALVTGMVRR
;
A
#
# COMPACT_ATOMS: atom_id res chain seq x y z
N MET A 1 -2.94 10.80 -3.51
CA MET A 1 -1.87 9.78 -3.62
C MET A 1 -2.54 8.60 -4.27
N ASP A 2 -2.02 8.13 -5.39
CA ASP A 2 -2.79 7.27 -6.30
C ASP A 2 -2.56 5.79 -6.01
N LEU A 3 -1.40 5.44 -5.45
CA LEU A 3 -1.08 4.12 -4.91
C LEU A 3 -0.33 4.23 -3.58
N LEU A 4 -0.73 3.41 -2.62
CA LEU A 4 -0.03 3.16 -1.37
C LEU A 4 0.59 1.76 -1.40
N SER A 5 1.91 1.67 -1.47
CA SER A 5 2.67 0.43 -1.40
C SER A 5 3.37 0.38 -0.05
N LEU A 6 2.62 -0.02 0.99
CA LEU A 6 3.06 0.06 2.38
C LEU A 6 3.64 -1.27 2.85
N TYR A 7 4.74 -1.21 3.59
CA TYR A 7 5.29 -2.35 4.30
C TYR A 7 4.26 -2.92 5.29
N ASP A 8 3.85 -4.17 5.12
CA ASP A 8 2.68 -4.74 5.81
C ASP A 8 2.97 -6.11 6.43
N CYS A 9 4.14 -6.31 7.07
CA CYS A 9 4.41 -7.56 7.80
C CYS A 9 3.36 -7.90 8.88
N TYR A 10 2.62 -6.90 9.35
CA TYR A 10 1.39 -7.06 10.13
C TYR A 10 0.40 -5.95 9.77
N THR A 11 -0.91 -6.22 9.89
CA THR A 11 -1.95 -5.22 9.65
C THR A 11 -1.83 -4.00 10.57
N SER A 12 -1.34 -4.18 11.80
CA SER A 12 -1.09 -3.07 12.74
C SER A 12 0.01 -2.10 12.28
N VAL A 13 0.95 -2.58 11.46
CA VAL A 13 2.03 -1.77 10.88
C VAL A 13 1.49 -0.87 9.79
N VAL A 14 0.52 -1.34 9.00
CA VAL A 14 -0.24 -0.51 8.05
C VAL A 14 -0.96 0.62 8.77
N ALA A 15 -1.65 0.32 9.88
CA ALA A 15 -2.35 1.32 10.68
C ALA A 15 -1.42 2.44 11.16
N THR A 16 -0.28 2.05 11.75
CA THR A 16 0.71 2.99 12.25
C THR A 16 1.25 3.88 11.13
N GLN A 17 1.49 3.31 9.95
CA GLN A 17 1.98 4.07 8.80
C GLN A 17 0.94 5.04 8.26
N LEU A 18 -0.31 4.62 8.03
CA LEU A 18 -1.37 5.51 7.55
C LEU A 18 -1.58 6.71 8.47
N GLU A 19 -1.51 6.49 9.78
CA GLU A 19 -1.59 7.57 10.76
C GLU A 19 -0.35 8.48 10.73
N SER A 20 0.85 7.89 10.64
CA SER A 20 2.12 8.64 10.65
C SER A 20 2.34 9.49 9.38
N ILE A 21 1.88 9.02 8.23
CA ILE A 21 1.98 9.76 6.95
C ILE A 21 0.84 10.76 6.76
N GLY A 22 -0.12 10.82 7.69
CA GLY A 22 -1.23 11.78 7.67
C GLY A 22 -2.38 11.43 6.73
N ILE A 23 -2.47 10.19 6.24
CA ILE A 23 -3.63 9.72 5.45
C ILE A 23 -4.83 9.45 6.38
N CYS A 24 -4.56 8.89 7.56
CA CYS A 24 -5.56 8.70 8.60
C CYS A 24 -5.21 9.58 9.80
N ALA A 25 -6.22 10.13 10.49
CA ALA A 25 -5.97 10.80 11.76
C ALA A 25 -5.55 9.79 12.84
N GLN A 26 -4.71 10.22 13.78
CA GLN A 26 -4.21 9.35 14.86
C GLN A 26 -5.37 8.73 15.67
N GLY A 27 -5.32 7.41 15.86
CA GLY A 27 -6.36 6.64 16.56
C GLY A 27 -7.67 6.47 15.77
N GLN A 28 -7.73 6.89 14.50
CA GLN A 28 -8.93 6.77 13.66
C GLN A 28 -8.87 5.62 12.65
N PHE A 29 -7.80 4.82 12.63
CA PHE A 29 -7.60 3.77 11.62
C PHE A 29 -8.81 2.82 11.49
N SER A 30 -9.40 2.39 12.60
CA SER A 30 -10.52 1.44 12.58
C SER A 30 -11.78 1.99 11.91
N LYS A 31 -12.03 3.29 12.00
CA LYS A 31 -13.11 3.98 11.29
C LYS A 31 -12.71 4.20 9.83
N PHE A 32 -11.50 4.68 9.60
CA PHE A 32 -10.95 4.93 8.26
C PHE A 32 -11.06 3.69 7.36
N VAL A 33 -10.69 2.51 7.85
CA VAL A 33 -10.78 1.29 7.04
C VAL A 33 -12.20 0.82 6.73
N ARG A 34 -13.20 1.27 7.49
CA ARG A 34 -14.62 0.94 7.25
C ARG A 34 -15.27 1.90 6.27
N ASP A 35 -14.79 3.14 6.25
CA ASP A 35 -15.33 4.22 5.41
C ASP A 35 -14.70 4.25 4.01
N HIS A 36 -13.59 3.54 3.79
CA HIS A 36 -12.83 3.57 2.55
C HIS A 36 -12.59 2.19 1.93
N THR A 37 -12.38 2.20 0.62
CA THR A 37 -12.04 1.01 -0.17
C THR A 37 -10.57 1.03 -0.57
N PHE A 38 -9.91 -0.14 -0.45
CA PHE A 38 -8.46 -0.30 -0.61
C PHE A 38 -8.03 -1.11 -1.83
N ASP A 39 -8.99 -1.59 -2.64
CA ASP A 39 -8.67 -2.23 -3.90
C ASP A 39 -8.16 -1.23 -4.95
N HIS A 40 -7.73 -1.73 -6.11
CA HIS A 40 -7.18 -0.91 -7.20
C HIS A 40 -8.18 0.09 -7.82
N THR A 41 -9.47 -0.02 -7.49
CA THR A 41 -10.54 0.89 -7.90
C THR A 41 -11.07 1.77 -6.76
N GLY A 42 -10.58 1.56 -5.54
CA GLY A 42 -11.02 2.26 -4.34
C GLY A 42 -10.38 3.63 -4.17
N ASP A 43 -10.80 4.32 -3.10
CA ASP A 43 -10.32 5.67 -2.76
C ASP A 43 -8.84 5.68 -2.33
N PHE A 44 -8.37 4.57 -1.75
CA PHE A 44 -7.00 4.42 -1.28
C PHE A 44 -6.41 3.08 -1.74
N PRO A 45 -6.09 2.92 -3.04
CA PRO A 45 -5.47 1.71 -3.55
C PRO A 45 -4.23 1.35 -2.73
N LEU A 46 -4.25 0.19 -2.09
CA LEU A 46 -3.25 -0.22 -1.12
C LEU A 46 -2.75 -1.62 -1.47
N ASN A 47 -1.44 -1.75 -1.65
CA ASN A 47 -0.77 -3.04 -1.88
C ASN A 47 -1.50 -3.89 -2.93
N THR A 48 -1.76 -3.33 -4.11
CA THR A 48 -2.60 -3.93 -5.18
C THR A 48 -2.12 -5.31 -5.67
N HIS A 49 -0.86 -5.68 -5.43
CA HIS A 49 -0.32 -7.02 -5.68
C HIS A 49 -0.64 -8.05 -4.58
N GLY A 50 -1.25 -7.63 -3.47
CA GLY A 50 -1.57 -8.43 -2.29
C GLY A 50 -0.73 -8.10 -1.05
N GLY A 51 0.35 -7.33 -1.19
CA GLY A 51 1.25 -6.99 -0.08
C GLY A 51 1.94 -8.21 0.53
N GLN A 52 2.74 -8.01 1.58
CA GLN A 52 3.43 -9.09 2.29
C GLN A 52 2.44 -10.09 2.91
N LEU A 53 1.24 -9.63 3.29
CA LEU A 53 0.21 -10.49 3.88
C LEU A 53 -0.44 -11.44 2.87
N GLY A 54 -0.61 -11.03 1.61
CA GLY A 54 -1.28 -11.83 0.58
C GLY A 54 -0.34 -12.42 -0.46
N PHE A 55 0.61 -11.63 -0.97
CA PHE A 55 1.61 -12.05 -1.96
C PHE A 55 2.75 -12.86 -1.34
N GLY A 56 3.08 -12.56 -0.09
CA GLY A 56 4.12 -13.22 0.70
C GLY A 56 5.34 -12.35 0.97
N GLN A 57 6.11 -12.76 1.98
CA GLN A 57 7.26 -12.02 2.48
C GLN A 57 8.53 -12.86 2.34
N ALA A 58 9.27 -12.63 1.25
CA ALA A 58 10.56 -13.29 1.00
C ALA A 58 11.71 -12.62 1.78
N ASP A 59 11.60 -12.61 3.12
CA ASP A 59 12.57 -12.01 4.05
C ASP A 59 13.06 -10.63 3.55
N LEU A 60 14.37 -10.45 3.38
CA LEU A 60 15.00 -9.21 2.93
C LEU A 60 14.56 -8.76 1.52
N ALA A 61 14.14 -9.69 0.66
CA ALA A 61 13.65 -9.38 -0.68
C ALA A 61 12.19 -8.92 -0.69
N GLY A 62 11.44 -9.16 0.40
CA GLY A 62 10.02 -8.82 0.50
C GLY A 62 9.74 -7.33 0.33
N GLY A 63 10.66 -6.44 0.73
CA GLY A 63 10.48 -5.00 0.54
C GLY A 63 10.46 -4.56 -0.94
N MET A 64 11.13 -5.31 -1.83
CA MET A 64 11.24 -4.94 -3.24
C MET A 64 9.96 -5.21 -4.02
N SER A 65 9.06 -6.09 -3.56
CA SER A 65 7.79 -6.35 -4.26
C SER A 65 6.92 -5.09 -4.32
N HIS A 66 6.93 -4.27 -3.26
CA HIS A 66 6.21 -2.99 -3.20
C HIS A 66 6.73 -1.98 -4.23
N VAL A 67 8.05 -1.91 -4.42
CA VAL A 67 8.68 -1.07 -5.44
C VAL A 67 8.33 -1.56 -6.84
N ILE A 68 8.41 -2.87 -7.06
CA ILE A 68 8.07 -3.49 -8.34
C ILE A 68 6.61 -3.20 -8.70
N GLU A 69 5.67 -3.42 -7.79
CA GLU A 69 4.26 -3.13 -8.05
C GLU A 69 4.03 -1.65 -8.35
N ALA A 70 4.68 -0.74 -7.62
CA ALA A 70 4.57 0.69 -7.90
C ALA A 70 5.04 1.04 -9.32
N VAL A 71 6.17 0.48 -9.77
CA VAL A 71 6.68 0.68 -11.13
C VAL A 71 5.75 0.08 -12.18
N VAL A 72 5.24 -1.14 -11.95
CA VAL A 72 4.30 -1.82 -12.85
C VAL A 72 3.01 -1.01 -13.00
N GLN A 73 2.46 -0.49 -11.91
CA GLN A 73 1.27 0.38 -11.93
C GLN A 73 1.54 1.69 -12.67
N LEU A 74 2.64 2.39 -12.35
CA LEU A 74 3.00 3.66 -13.00
C LEU A 74 3.28 3.53 -14.50
N ARG A 75 3.69 2.34 -14.95
CA ARG A 75 3.92 2.05 -16.38
C ARG A 75 2.67 1.62 -17.13
N GLY A 76 1.54 1.39 -16.45
CA GLY A 76 0.34 0.86 -17.10
C GLY A 76 0.41 -0.65 -17.37
N GLU A 77 1.25 -1.39 -16.65
CA GLU A 77 1.57 -2.80 -16.92
C GLU A 77 0.90 -3.78 -15.93
N ALA A 78 0.01 -3.31 -15.05
CA ALA A 78 -0.57 -4.12 -13.98
C ALA A 78 -1.76 -5.01 -14.38
N GLY A 79 -2.09 -5.07 -15.68
CA GLY A 79 -3.18 -5.89 -16.20
C GLY A 79 -4.54 -5.53 -15.59
N GLU A 80 -5.28 -6.53 -15.12
CA GLU A 80 -6.62 -6.31 -14.52
C GLU A 80 -6.59 -5.51 -13.21
N ARG A 81 -5.41 -5.36 -12.57
CA ARG A 81 -5.26 -4.60 -11.32
C ARG A 81 -4.85 -3.15 -11.56
N GLN A 82 -4.85 -2.69 -12.81
CA GLN A 82 -4.34 -1.37 -13.18
C GLN A 82 -5.18 -0.25 -12.57
N ILE A 83 -4.52 0.65 -11.84
CA ILE A 83 -5.14 1.87 -11.33
C ILE A 83 -5.27 2.87 -12.49
N PRO A 84 -6.48 3.42 -12.75
CA PRO A 84 -6.68 4.38 -13.82
C PRO A 84 -6.01 5.72 -13.49
N ASN A 85 -5.37 6.34 -14.49
CA ASN A 85 -4.76 7.67 -14.39
C ASN A 85 -3.74 7.83 -13.24
N ILE A 86 -3.06 6.76 -12.84
CA ILE A 86 -2.04 6.80 -11.79
C ILE A 86 -0.86 7.70 -12.21
N GLY A 87 -0.48 8.65 -11.34
CA GLY A 87 0.67 9.52 -11.54
C GLY A 87 1.70 9.45 -10.41
N HIS A 88 1.26 9.10 -9.19
CA HIS A 88 2.12 9.06 -8.01
C HIS A 88 1.88 7.82 -7.15
N ALA A 89 2.96 7.14 -6.77
CA ALA A 89 2.96 6.04 -5.83
C ALA A 89 3.84 6.35 -4.61
N LEU A 90 3.36 6.01 -3.42
CA LEU A 90 4.14 6.04 -2.18
C LEU A 90 4.59 4.63 -1.82
N VAL A 91 5.90 4.42 -1.69
CA VAL A 91 6.46 3.18 -1.18
C VAL A 91 7.09 3.42 0.17
N THR A 92 6.75 2.60 1.17
CA THR A 92 7.34 2.70 2.51
C THR A 92 8.09 1.45 2.89
N GLY A 93 9.14 1.64 3.70
CA GLY A 93 9.81 0.59 4.46
C GLY A 93 9.84 1.01 5.93
N MET A 94 9.74 0.05 6.85
CA MET A 94 9.81 0.34 8.27
C MET A 94 11.18 -0.05 8.82
N VAL A 95 11.90 0.92 9.35
CA VAL A 95 13.14 0.71 10.11
C VAL A 95 12.90 1.27 11.51
N ARG A 96 13.17 0.46 12.53
CA ARG A 96 13.13 0.93 13.91
C ARG A 96 14.34 1.86 14.12
N ARG A 97 14.08 3.11 14.49
CA ARG A 97 15.14 3.97 15.04
C ARG A 97 15.48 3.55 16.46
#